data_AF-A0A972Y4D0-F1
#
_entry.id   AF-A0A972Y4D0-F1
#
_cell.length_a   1.000
_cell.length_b   1.000
_cell.length_c   1.000
_cell.angle_alpha   90.00
_cell.angle_beta   90.00
_cell.angle_gamma   90.00
#
_symmetry.space_group_name_H-M   'P 1'
#
loop_
_entity.id
_entity.type
_entity.pdbx_description
1 polymer ?
#
loop_
_entity_poly.entity_id
_entity_poly.type
_entity_poly.pdbx_seq_one_letter_code
_entity_poly.pdbx_strand_id
1 'polypeptide(L)'
;EQATILSPYFPTEVSMSGSKNESYRFNVDNVVPNTLKANFNVYTDIVGDVMNGIEGIIRRPSGCFEQVSSSTYPNILVLQYLNETGKINPEIHAKALEYIADGYKISCL
;
A
#
# COMPACT_ATOMS: atom_id res chain seq x y z
N GLU A 1 -34.48 -2.36 -18.63
CA GLU A 1 -33.15 -2.79 -18.18
C GLU A 1 -32.16 -2.48 -19.29
N GLN A 2 -31.11 -1.68 -19.04
CA GLN A 2 -30.06 -1.43 -20.03
C GLN A 2 -28.87 -2.32 -19.69
N ALA A 3 -28.55 -3.25 -20.59
CA ALA A 3 -27.35 -4.06 -20.51
C ALA A 3 -26.18 -3.31 -21.14
N THR A 4 -25.16 -2.97 -20.35
CA THR A 4 -23.93 -2.36 -20.84
C THR A 4 -22.96 -3.47 -21.24
N ILE A 5 -22.78 -3.68 -22.55
CA ILE A 5 -21.77 -4.60 -23.07
C ILE A 5 -20.40 -3.92 -22.94
N LEU A 6 -19.58 -4.41 -22.03
CA LEU A 6 -18.18 -3.96 -21.88
C LEU A 6 -17.29 -4.75 -22.83
N SER A 7 -16.29 -4.09 -23.42
CA SER A 7 -15.29 -4.79 -24.24
C SER A 7 -14.42 -5.69 -23.35
N PRO A 8 -13.89 -6.82 -23.86
CA PRO A 8 -13.00 -7.69 -23.09
C PRO A 8 -11.67 -7.01 -22.68
N TYR A 9 -11.37 -5.84 -23.24
CA TYR A 9 -10.15 -5.07 -22.97
C TYR A 9 -10.38 -3.95 -21.94
N PHE A 10 -11.62 -3.75 -21.48
CA PHE A 10 -11.97 -2.77 -20.47
C PHE A 10 -12.13 -3.44 -19.09
N PRO A 11 -11.57 -2.87 -18.00
CA PRO A 11 -10.72 -1.66 -17.97
C PRO A 11 -9.28 -1.94 -18.41
N THR A 12 -8.68 -0.98 -19.13
CA THR A 12 -7.25 -0.98 -19.47
C THR A 12 -6.50 -0.11 -18.47
N GLU A 13 -5.39 -0.62 -17.91
CA GLU A 13 -4.53 0.11 -16.97
C GLU A 13 -3.13 0.32 -17.55
N VAL A 14 -2.60 1.53 -17.39
CA VAL A 14 -1.23 1.89 -17.78
C VAL A 14 -0.55 2.57 -16.60
N SER A 15 0.52 1.97 -16.08
CA SER A 15 1.30 2.51 -14.97
C SER A 15 2.73 2.85 -15.42
N MET A 16 3.21 4.03 -15.04
CA MET A 16 4.59 4.48 -15.31
C MET A 16 5.22 4.97 -14.00
N SER A 17 6.46 4.55 -13.73
CA SER A 17 7.22 4.95 -12.54
C SER A 17 8.64 5.35 -12.92
N GLY A 18 9.14 6.46 -12.36
CA GLY A 18 10.49 6.95 -12.59
C GLY A 18 11.03 7.72 -11.39
N SER A 19 12.36 7.73 -11.23
CA SER A 19 13.06 8.46 -10.16
C SER A 19 13.90 9.63 -10.66
N LYS A 20 13.91 9.86 -11.98
CA LYS A 20 14.66 10.92 -12.65
C LYS A 20 13.71 11.95 -13.24
N ASN A 21 14.22 13.14 -13.45
CA ASN A 21 13.45 14.23 -14.05
C ASN A 21 13.32 13.97 -15.56
N GLU A 22 12.24 13.29 -15.95
CA GLU A 22 11.96 12.85 -17.32
C GLU A 22 10.52 13.18 -17.72
N SER A 23 10.29 13.38 -19.01
CA SER A 23 8.95 13.57 -19.57
C SER A 23 8.39 12.24 -20.06
N TYR A 24 7.27 11.81 -19.47
CA TYR A 24 6.55 10.62 -19.91
C TYR A 24 5.39 11.01 -20.81
N ARG A 25 5.26 10.32 -21.95
CA ARG A 25 4.11 10.42 -22.86
C ARG A 25 3.41 9.06 -22.88
N PHE A 26 2.12 9.04 -22.62
CA PHE A 26 1.29 7.86 -22.75
C PHE A 26 0.13 8.15 -23.71
N ASN A 27 -0.18 7.19 -24.58
CA ASN A 27 -1.35 7.23 -25.46
C ASN A 27 -2.37 6.24 -24.88
N VAL A 28 -3.62 6.68 -24.74
CA VAL A 28 -4.72 5.81 -24.32
C VAL A 28 -5.66 5.65 -25.50
N ASP A 29 -5.64 4.47 -26.11
CA ASP A 29 -6.48 4.15 -27.26
C ASP A 29 -7.85 3.63 -26.82
N ASN A 30 -8.89 3.87 -27.63
CA ASN A 30 -10.24 3.32 -27.45
C ASN A 30 -10.91 3.66 -26.09
N VAL A 31 -10.75 4.89 -25.60
CA VAL A 31 -11.38 5.36 -24.35
C VAL A 31 -12.90 5.43 -24.48
N VAL A 32 -13.62 4.78 -23.56
CA VAL A 32 -15.07 4.93 -23.43
C VAL A 32 -15.38 6.30 -22.81
N PRO A 33 -16.36 7.07 -23.33
CA PRO A 33 -16.70 8.38 -22.76
C PRO A 33 -16.96 8.31 -21.24
N ASN A 34 -16.36 9.24 -20.50
CA ASN A 34 -16.47 9.37 -19.04
C ASN A 34 -15.88 8.22 -18.19
N THR A 35 -15.09 7.30 -18.77
CA THR A 35 -14.46 6.20 -17.99
C THR A 35 -12.98 6.43 -17.67
N LEU A 36 -12.34 7.45 -18.26
CA LEU A 36 -10.91 7.72 -18.04
C LEU A 36 -10.67 8.21 -16.61
N LYS A 37 -9.84 7.49 -15.86
CA LYS A 37 -9.32 7.90 -14.56
C LYS A 37 -7.80 7.96 -14.65
N ALA A 38 -7.21 9.04 -14.16
CA ALA A 38 -5.76 9.22 -14.11
C ALA A 38 -5.36 9.62 -12.69
N ASN A 39 -4.34 8.95 -12.15
CA ASN A 39 -3.72 9.28 -10.87
C ASN A 39 -2.26 9.61 -11.12
N PHE A 40 -1.77 10.68 -10.51
CA PHE A 40 -0.37 11.10 -10.60
C PHE A 40 0.16 11.34 -9.19
N ASN A 41 1.16 10.55 -8.81
CA ASN A 41 1.77 10.62 -7.49
C ASN A 41 3.26 10.95 -7.64
N VAL A 42 3.74 11.91 -6.85
CA VAL A 42 5.15 12.30 -6.80
C VAL A 42 5.67 12.14 -5.38
N TYR A 43 6.73 11.34 -5.24
CA TYR A 43 7.35 11.06 -3.96
C TYR A 43 8.65 11.84 -3.87
N THR A 44 8.58 13.01 -3.24
CA THR A 44 9.75 13.87 -2.98
C THR A 44 10.57 13.40 -1.77
N ASP A 45 9.96 12.58 -0.94
CA ASP A 45 10.53 11.86 0.19
C ASP A 45 9.81 10.52 0.27
N ILE A 46 10.54 9.44 0.56
CA ILE A 46 10.00 8.07 0.68
C ILE A 46 8.79 8.06 1.63
N VAL A 47 8.80 8.97 2.59
CA VAL A 47 7.81 9.08 3.65
C VAL A 47 6.40 9.36 3.15
N GLY A 48 6.19 10.27 2.21
CA GLY A 48 4.83 10.77 1.93
C GLY A 48 3.86 9.66 1.54
N ASP A 49 4.37 8.68 0.79
CA ASP A 49 3.62 7.51 0.36
C ASP A 49 3.82 6.29 1.25
N VAL A 50 5.01 6.14 1.83
CA VAL A 50 5.22 5.11 2.82
C VAL A 50 4.29 5.32 4.01
N MET A 51 3.92 6.54 4.40
CA MET A 51 2.97 6.75 5.51
C MET A 51 1.54 6.28 5.18
N ASN A 52 1.02 6.59 3.98
CA ASN A 52 -0.28 6.08 3.53
C ASN A 52 -0.23 4.55 3.31
N GLY A 53 0.87 4.05 2.76
CA GLY A 53 1.13 2.62 2.61
C GLY A 53 1.34 1.89 3.94
N ILE A 54 1.94 2.54 4.93
CA ILE A 54 2.26 2.02 6.27
C ILE A 54 0.97 1.58 6.96
N GLU A 55 -0.08 2.40 6.87
CA GLU A 55 -1.36 2.04 7.47
C GLU A 55 -1.93 0.77 6.83
N GLY A 56 -1.71 0.55 5.52
CA GLY A 56 -2.07 -0.69 4.81
C GLY A 56 -1.11 -1.88 5.02
N ILE A 57 0.12 -1.61 5.45
CA ILE A 57 1.13 -2.61 5.83
C ILE A 57 0.83 -3.15 7.23
N ILE A 58 0.39 -2.30 8.16
CA ILE A 58 0.07 -2.72 9.53
C ILE A 58 -1.14 -3.65 9.52
N ARG A 59 -0.90 -4.91 9.89
CA ARG A 59 -1.92 -5.96 9.86
C ARG A 59 -1.93 -6.75 11.15
N ARG A 60 -3.13 -7.08 11.62
CA ARG A 60 -3.28 -7.93 12.81
C ARG A 60 -2.87 -9.36 12.47
N PRO A 61 -1.98 -9.99 13.27
CA PRO A 61 -1.60 -11.37 13.04
C PRO A 61 -2.73 -12.36 13.35
N SER A 62 -2.79 -13.44 12.59
CA SER A 62 -3.72 -14.55 12.78
C SER A 62 -3.24 -15.81 12.07
N GLY A 63 -3.76 -16.97 12.49
CA GLY A 63 -3.49 -18.26 11.84
C GLY A 63 -2.26 -19.00 12.35
N CYS A 64 -1.63 -19.79 11.47
CA CYS A 64 -0.43 -20.58 11.77
C CYS A 64 0.82 -19.70 11.90
N PHE A 65 1.91 -20.26 12.43
CA PHE A 65 3.19 -19.57 12.61
C PHE A 65 3.67 -18.81 11.36
N GLU A 66 3.63 -19.41 10.17
CA GLU A 66 4.06 -18.77 8.92
C GLU A 66 3.21 -17.55 8.57
N GLN A 67 1.90 -17.59 8.86
CA GLN A 67 0.98 -16.47 8.60
C GLN A 67 1.16 -15.36 9.63
N VAL A 68 1.35 -15.74 10.89
CA VAL A 68 1.64 -14.81 11.99
C VAL A 68 2.97 -14.12 11.75
N SER A 69 4.05 -14.85 11.50
CA SER A 69 5.36 -14.26 11.20
C SER A 69 5.33 -13.35 9.95
N SER A 70 4.61 -13.75 8.90
CA SER A 70 4.45 -12.94 7.67
C SER A 70 3.70 -11.63 7.89
N SER A 71 2.86 -11.53 8.94
CA SER A 71 2.14 -10.30 9.29
C SER A 71 2.83 -9.50 10.40
N THR A 72 3.51 -10.16 11.34
CA THR A 72 4.26 -9.52 12.42
C THR A 72 5.55 -8.86 11.93
N TYR A 73 6.27 -9.49 11.00
CA TYR A 73 7.55 -8.94 10.51
C TYR A 73 7.39 -7.55 9.85
N PRO A 74 6.41 -7.32 8.94
CA PRO A 74 6.15 -5.98 8.41
C PRO A 74 5.79 -4.95 9.49
N ASN A 75 5.02 -5.31 10.52
CA ASN A 75 4.67 -4.39 11.61
C ASN A 75 5.92 -3.88 12.37
N ILE A 76 6.91 -4.75 12.58
CA ILE A 76 8.18 -4.38 13.24
C ILE A 76 8.98 -3.42 12.35
N LEU A 77 9.08 -3.72 11.05
CA LEU A 77 9.81 -2.89 10.09
C LEU A 77 9.21 -1.47 10.01
N VAL A 78 7.88 -1.37 10.05
CA VAL A 78 7.18 -0.08 10.10
C VAL A 78 7.55 0.70 11.36
N LEU A 79 7.53 0.10 12.55
CA LEU A 79 7.93 0.78 13.78
C LEU A 79 9.38 1.26 13.73
N GLN A 80 10.29 0.44 13.23
CA GLN A 80 11.69 0.80 13.09
C GLN A 80 11.84 2.02 12.16
N TYR A 81 11.18 2.01 11.01
CA TYR A 81 11.19 3.12 10.07
C TYR A 81 10.63 4.43 10.66
N LEU A 82 9.50 4.35 11.36
CA LEU A 82 8.88 5.52 12.00
C LEU A 82 9.81 6.15 13.06
N ASN A 83 10.52 5.31 13.81
CA ASN A 83 11.50 5.76 14.79
C ASN A 83 12.74 6.39 14.15
N GLU A 84 13.28 5.78 13.09
CA GLU A 84 14.47 6.28 12.39
C GLU A 84 14.21 7.60 11.65
N THR A 85 13.02 7.78 11.09
CA THR A 85 12.65 8.99 10.35
C THR A 85 12.12 10.13 11.24
N GLY A 86 11.82 9.85 12.52
CA GLY A 86 11.23 10.80 13.45
C GLY A 86 9.78 11.18 13.11
N LYS A 87 9.11 10.40 12.24
CA LYS A 87 7.76 10.70 11.73
C LYS A 87 6.70 9.91 12.48
N ILE A 88 6.81 9.91 13.80
CA ILE A 88 5.97 9.09 14.68
C ILE A 88 4.53 9.62 14.64
N ASN A 89 3.62 8.83 14.08
CA ASN A 89 2.19 8.97 14.32
C ASN A 89 1.83 8.12 15.56
N PRO A 90 1.40 8.72 16.69
CA PRO A 90 1.12 8.00 17.93
C PRO A 90 0.10 6.87 17.80
N GLU A 91 -0.91 7.05 16.95
CA GLU A 91 -1.99 6.06 16.75
C GLU A 91 -1.45 4.81 16.03
N ILE A 92 -0.75 5.04 14.92
CA ILE A 92 -0.09 3.99 14.11
C ILE A 92 0.94 3.24 14.97
N HIS A 93 1.71 3.97 15.77
CA HIS A 93 2.71 3.41 16.66
C HIS A 93 2.09 2.49 17.73
N ALA A 94 1.03 2.94 18.40
CA ALA A 94 0.32 2.14 19.40
C ALA A 94 -0.29 0.87 18.79
N LYS A 95 -0.93 1.00 17.62
CA LYS A 95 -1.54 -0.14 16.90
C LYS A 95 -0.50 -1.17 16.46
N ALA A 96 0.64 -0.72 15.94
CA ALA A 96 1.72 -1.62 15.55
C ALA A 96 2.29 -2.39 16.75
N LEU A 97 2.49 -1.72 17.90
CA LEU A 97 2.94 -2.37 19.14
C LEU A 97 1.94 -3.43 19.63
N GLU A 98 0.64 -3.11 19.62
CA GLU A 98 -0.41 -4.07 19.98
C GLU A 98 -0.36 -5.31 19.09
N TYR A 99 -0.30 -5.12 17.76
CA TYR A 99 -0.28 -6.22 16.81
C TYR A 99 1.00 -7.06 16.89
N ILE A 100 2.14 -6.45 17.19
CA ILE A 100 3.37 -7.18 17.44
C ILE A 100 3.23 -8.03 18.70
N ALA A 101 2.70 -7.46 19.79
CA ALA A 101 2.47 -8.21 21.02
C ALA A 101 1.50 -9.39 20.83
N ASP A 102 0.44 -9.21 20.04
CA ASP A 102 -0.47 -10.30 19.65
C ASP A 102 0.26 -11.37 18.83
N GLY A 103 1.10 -10.98 17.88
CA GLY A 103 1.88 -11.91 17.05
C GLY A 103 2.82 -12.79 17.86
N TYR A 104 3.49 -12.21 18.87
CA TYR A 104 4.33 -12.96 19.80
C TYR A 104 3.52 -13.96 20.65
N LYS A 105 2.31 -13.59 21.10
CA LYS A 105 1.45 -14.50 21.86
C LYS A 105 1.00 -15.69 21.02
N ILE A 106 0.61 -15.44 19.76
CA ILE A 106 0.12 -16.51 18.86
C ILE A 106 1.28 -17.40 18.39
N SER A 107 2.46 -16.83 18.12
CA SER A 107 3.62 -17.61 17.64
C SER A 107 4.25 -18.52 18.69
N CYS A 108 4.05 -18.21 19.98
CA CYS A 108 4.60 -18.97 21.10
C CYS A 108 3.62 -20.01 21.68
N LEU A 109 2.44 -20.19 21.05
CA LEU A 109 1.47 -21.26 21.32
C LEU A 109 1.66 -22.40 20.32
#